data_AF-A0A3M3QB28-F1
#
_entry.id   AF-A0A3M3QB28-F1
#
_cell.length_a   1.000
_cell.length_b   1.000
_cell.length_c   1.000
_cell.angle_alpha   90.00
_cell.angle_beta   90.00
_cell.angle_gamma   90.00
#
_symmetry.space_group_name_H-M   'P 1'
#
loop_
_entity.id
_entity.type
_entity.pdbx_description
1 polymer ?
#
loop_
_entity_poly.entity_id
_entity_poly.type
_entity_poly.pdbx_seq_one_letter_code
_entity_poly.pdbx_strand_id
1 'polypeptide(L)'
;MALMFSRLARNFARNGYYPTDELTLERTLQVLLPATSGRMRILDPCSGEGVALAEVAHRLERNRTEAYAVEYDRERAEHSKTLLDRVLQGDLMDTMISRQSFGLLWLNPPYGDLVADHSGASQYQGNGRRRLEKAFYQRSLPLLQYGGVMVFIVPHYVLDDELCGWLTNHFTGLRICAAVDRTFKQVVIFGIRVRRQDLARPREVAAMREHLRAIGSGEQAAELLPATWPWEQYAVLPIANDLEHFYRITLEPEQFSEEVLRLKGLWPDFTLHFGQTGAQPRAPVKALSRWHLALALAAGAITGVVTSRSGRVLVLKGDTYKDKVPRTEFTEDEDGNVFETRILTDRFVPRIRAWDMTPGSSYLGCALTISSDASKPAEPVASSTESETADSSVLFDSGYLFLSVKVKSLVDTQSLDVSPFLSRHQAGDWGDIPQEHRDRNQQSLSSEGHICSSYNIDVGGETKLWIMTSQIRRATSILFPSEYPT
;
A
#
# COMPACT_ATOMS: atom_id res chain seq x y z
N MET A 1 10.16 33.12 -30.62
CA MET A 1 10.15 34.39 -29.86
C MET A 1 10.37 34.01 -28.41
N ALA A 2 11.41 34.56 -27.77
CA ALA A 2 11.98 34.06 -26.53
C ALA A 2 11.06 34.27 -25.32
N LEU A 3 10.85 33.22 -24.52
CA LEU A 3 10.56 33.33 -23.10
C LEU A 3 11.65 32.55 -22.34
N MET A 4 12.79 33.23 -22.21
CA MET A 4 13.83 32.91 -21.25
C MET A 4 13.26 33.03 -19.83
N PHE A 5 13.26 31.93 -19.08
CA PHE A 5 13.36 31.97 -17.63
C PHE A 5 14.60 31.20 -17.16
N SER A 6 15.78 31.68 -17.59
CA SER A 6 17.10 31.28 -17.06
C SER A 6 17.32 31.63 -15.58
N ARG A 7 16.34 32.24 -14.90
CA ARG A 7 16.39 32.54 -13.46
C ARG A 7 15.89 31.41 -12.56
N LEU A 8 15.24 30.39 -13.10
CA LEU A 8 14.72 29.25 -12.33
C LEU A 8 15.80 28.19 -12.02
N ALA A 9 16.90 28.16 -12.79
CA ALA A 9 18.00 27.18 -12.70
C ALA A 9 18.73 27.09 -11.34
N ARG A 10 18.51 28.02 -10.41
CA ARG A 10 19.27 28.13 -9.15
C ARG A 10 18.62 27.49 -7.92
N ASN A 11 17.36 27.05 -8.00
CA ASN A 11 16.63 26.43 -6.86
C ASN A 11 16.28 24.93 -7.05
N PHE A 12 16.57 24.33 -8.21
CA PHE A 12 16.08 23.00 -8.59
C PHE A 12 16.74 21.78 -7.92
N ALA A 13 17.83 21.97 -7.17
CA ALA A 13 18.47 20.86 -6.44
C ALA A 13 17.69 20.41 -5.18
N ARG A 14 16.65 21.14 -4.75
CA ARG A 14 15.73 20.65 -3.71
C ARG A 14 14.76 19.65 -4.34
N ASN A 15 14.75 18.43 -3.80
CA ASN A 15 13.83 17.33 -4.12
C ASN A 15 14.11 16.53 -5.42
N GLY A 16 15.32 16.59 -5.98
CA GLY A 16 15.75 15.65 -7.02
C GLY A 16 15.11 15.84 -8.40
N TYR A 17 14.65 17.06 -8.72
CA TYR A 17 14.09 17.42 -10.03
C TYR A 17 15.19 17.86 -11.00
N TYR A 18 15.29 17.18 -12.15
CA TYR A 18 16.28 17.47 -13.20
C TYR A 18 15.58 17.58 -14.56
N PRO A 19 15.19 18.79 -15.01
CA PRO A 19 14.57 18.95 -16.32
C PRO A 19 15.53 18.49 -17.42
N THR A 20 15.00 17.86 -18.46
CA THR A 20 15.79 17.57 -19.66
C THR A 20 16.19 18.90 -20.31
N ASP A 21 17.48 19.08 -20.58
CA ASP A 21 17.95 20.30 -21.23
C ASP A 21 17.39 20.43 -22.65
N GLU A 22 17.22 21.67 -23.10
CA GLU A 22 16.56 22.01 -24.36
C GLU A 22 17.21 21.34 -25.57
N LEU A 23 18.54 21.28 -25.62
CA LEU A 23 19.28 20.68 -26.74
C LEU A 23 19.18 19.16 -26.76
N THR A 24 19.24 18.51 -25.60
CA THR A 24 18.99 17.07 -25.49
C THR A 24 17.56 16.73 -25.89
N LEU A 25 16.58 17.51 -25.43
CA LEU A 25 15.17 17.35 -25.80
C LEU A 25 15.01 17.47 -27.33
N GLU A 26 15.45 18.57 -27.93
CA GLU A 26 15.34 18.82 -29.37
C GLU A 26 15.91 17.67 -30.22
N ARG A 27 17.11 17.18 -29.86
CA ARG A 27 17.75 16.07 -30.58
C ARG A 27 17.03 14.75 -30.35
N THR A 28 16.49 14.53 -29.16
CA THR A 28 15.72 13.32 -28.83
C THR A 28 14.41 13.26 -29.62
N LEU A 29 13.74 14.40 -29.88
CA LEU A 29 12.52 14.46 -30.69
C LEU A 29 12.76 13.99 -32.14
N GLN A 30 13.94 14.22 -32.70
CA GLN A 30 14.29 13.76 -34.05
C GLN A 30 14.35 12.24 -34.17
N VAL A 31 14.49 11.53 -33.06
CA VAL A 31 14.57 10.07 -33.01
C VAL A 31 13.18 9.43 -33.17
N LEU A 32 12.13 10.16 -32.84
CA LEU A 32 10.75 9.65 -32.80
C LEU A 32 10.03 9.86 -34.14
N LEU A 33 9.22 8.87 -34.51
CA LEU A 33 8.37 8.89 -35.68
C LEU A 33 6.90 8.60 -35.26
N PRO A 34 5.92 9.39 -35.72
CA PRO A 34 4.50 9.13 -35.42
C PRO A 34 3.99 7.86 -36.12
N ALA A 35 2.94 7.27 -35.57
CA ALA A 35 2.20 6.19 -36.22
C ALA A 35 1.63 6.65 -37.57
N THR A 36 1.68 5.79 -38.59
CA THR A 36 1.12 6.07 -39.92
C THR A 36 -0.39 6.29 -39.89
N SER A 37 -1.10 5.71 -38.92
CA SER A 37 -2.53 5.91 -38.70
C SER A 37 -2.91 5.69 -37.23
N GLY A 38 -4.13 6.10 -36.85
CA GLY A 38 -4.64 5.96 -35.48
C GLY A 38 -4.16 7.05 -34.52
N ARG A 39 -4.71 7.05 -33.31
CA ARG A 39 -4.27 7.92 -32.20
C ARG A 39 -3.16 7.21 -31.41
N MET A 40 -2.27 7.98 -30.81
CA MET A 40 -1.17 7.52 -29.95
C MET A 40 -1.42 7.94 -28.50
N ARG A 41 -0.84 7.19 -27.57
CA ARG A 41 -0.87 7.52 -26.15
C ARG A 41 0.55 7.46 -25.59
N ILE A 42 0.97 8.52 -24.90
CA ILE A 42 2.33 8.68 -24.37
C ILE A 42 2.29 8.95 -22.87
N LEU A 43 3.30 8.50 -22.13
CA LEU A 43 3.39 8.64 -20.68
C LEU A 43 4.74 9.22 -20.26
N ASP A 44 4.68 10.18 -19.34
CA ASP A 44 5.81 10.55 -18.46
C ASP A 44 5.44 10.33 -16.99
N PRO A 45 6.01 9.31 -16.32
CA PRO A 45 5.67 8.97 -14.94
C PRO A 45 6.33 9.89 -13.90
N CYS A 46 7.09 10.90 -14.34
CA CYS A 46 7.82 11.85 -13.52
C CYS A 46 7.98 13.19 -14.28
N SER A 47 6.86 13.78 -14.68
CA SER A 47 6.83 14.78 -15.75
C SER A 47 7.47 16.13 -15.44
N GLY A 48 7.70 16.43 -14.15
CA GLY A 48 8.07 17.77 -13.74
C GLY A 48 7.03 18.77 -14.20
N GLU A 49 7.48 19.82 -14.87
CA GLU A 49 6.62 20.85 -15.46
C GLU A 49 5.86 20.40 -16.73
N GLY A 50 6.09 19.19 -17.25
CA GLY A 50 5.37 18.62 -18.40
C GLY A 50 5.87 19.07 -19.78
N VAL A 51 6.84 19.99 -19.84
CA VAL A 51 7.36 20.56 -21.11
C VAL A 51 7.89 19.49 -22.07
N ALA A 52 8.70 18.55 -21.59
CA ALA A 52 9.29 17.51 -22.43
C ALA A 52 8.21 16.64 -23.12
N LEU A 53 7.22 16.18 -22.36
CA LEU A 53 6.15 15.35 -22.92
C LEU A 53 5.23 16.16 -23.85
N ALA A 54 5.05 17.46 -23.61
CA ALA A 54 4.29 18.34 -24.50
C ALA A 54 4.99 18.50 -25.87
N GLU A 55 6.30 18.72 -25.89
CA GLU A 55 7.10 18.77 -27.12
C GLU A 55 7.10 17.44 -27.87
N VAL A 56 7.16 16.32 -27.14
CA VAL A 56 6.98 14.97 -27.70
C VAL A 56 5.61 14.82 -28.33
N ALA A 57 4.53 15.27 -27.67
CA ALA A 57 3.19 15.23 -28.24
C ALA A 57 3.07 16.07 -29.52
N HIS A 58 3.73 17.23 -29.57
CA HIS A 58 3.79 18.06 -30.78
C HIS A 58 4.53 17.35 -31.91
N ARG A 59 5.71 16.77 -31.63
CA ARG A 59 6.51 15.97 -32.57
C ARG A 59 5.73 14.78 -33.12
N LEU A 60 4.87 14.17 -32.30
CA LEU A 60 4.02 13.03 -32.66
C LEU A 60 2.62 13.47 -33.13
N GLU A 61 2.48 14.66 -33.70
CA GLU A 61 1.20 15.22 -34.16
C GLU A 61 0.19 15.41 -33.01
N ARG A 62 0.23 16.60 -32.37
CA ARG A 62 -0.53 16.91 -31.14
C ARG A 62 -2.01 16.49 -31.15
N ASN A 63 -2.69 16.65 -32.29
CA ASN A 63 -4.13 16.32 -32.44
C ASN A 63 -4.42 14.80 -32.41
N ARG A 64 -3.40 13.96 -32.61
CA ARG A 64 -3.50 12.50 -32.59
C ARG A 64 -2.84 11.87 -31.38
N THR A 65 -2.22 12.66 -30.50
CA THR A 65 -1.45 12.16 -29.37
C THR A 65 -2.06 12.59 -28.06
N GLU A 66 -2.43 11.61 -27.23
CA GLU A 66 -2.88 11.82 -25.86
C GLU A 66 -1.69 11.69 -24.90
N ALA A 67 -1.39 12.76 -24.17
CA ALA A 67 -0.26 12.85 -23.24
C ALA A 67 -0.72 12.71 -21.78
N TYR A 68 -0.17 11.70 -21.12
CA TYR A 68 -0.47 11.36 -19.73
C TYR A 68 0.76 11.54 -18.87
N ALA A 69 0.57 12.01 -17.64
CA ALA A 69 1.68 12.23 -16.73
C ALA A 69 1.36 11.95 -15.27
N VAL A 70 2.42 11.70 -14.50
CA VAL A 70 2.40 11.72 -13.03
C VAL A 70 3.48 12.69 -12.57
N GLU A 71 3.16 13.52 -11.59
CA GLU A 71 4.12 14.42 -10.95
C GLU A 71 3.85 14.51 -9.44
N TYR A 72 4.92 14.37 -8.65
CA TYR A 72 4.83 14.38 -7.20
C TYR A 72 4.60 15.79 -6.64
N ASP A 73 5.34 16.77 -7.14
CA ASP A 73 5.30 18.14 -6.64
C ASP A 73 4.04 18.87 -7.13
N ARG A 74 3.36 19.55 -6.20
CA ARG A 74 2.08 20.21 -6.48
C ARG A 74 2.23 21.32 -7.52
N GLU A 75 3.21 22.21 -7.39
CA GLU A 75 3.36 23.36 -8.30
C GLU A 75 3.71 22.89 -9.71
N ARG A 76 4.62 21.92 -9.82
CA ARG A 76 4.97 21.32 -11.12
C ARG A 76 3.81 20.55 -11.74
N ALA A 77 3.05 19.80 -10.95
CA ALA A 77 1.87 19.10 -11.44
C ALA A 77 0.81 20.08 -11.97
N GLU A 78 0.57 21.20 -11.28
CA GLU A 78 -0.34 22.24 -11.75
C GLU A 78 0.13 22.84 -13.08
N HIS A 79 1.43 23.11 -13.25
CA HIS A 79 1.96 23.57 -14.54
C HIS A 79 1.79 22.50 -15.63
N SER A 80 2.12 21.24 -15.33
CA SER A 80 1.98 20.10 -16.24
C SER A 80 0.52 19.90 -16.72
N LYS A 81 -0.47 20.11 -15.84
CA LYS A 81 -1.92 20.09 -16.16
C LYS A 81 -2.34 21.14 -17.20
N THR A 82 -1.59 22.24 -17.35
CA THR A 82 -1.88 23.26 -18.37
C THR A 82 -1.40 22.86 -19.77
N LEU A 83 -0.47 21.91 -19.87
CA LEU A 83 0.18 21.51 -21.12
C LEU A 83 -0.31 20.14 -21.64
N LEU A 84 -0.61 19.22 -20.72
CA LEU A 84 -0.89 17.82 -21.02
C LEU A 84 -2.38 17.48 -20.86
N ASP A 85 -2.81 16.35 -21.43
CA ASP A 85 -4.22 15.97 -21.45
C ASP A 85 -4.70 15.42 -20.10
N ARG A 86 -3.86 14.65 -19.40
CA ARG A 86 -4.19 14.00 -18.12
C ARG A 86 -2.96 13.94 -17.22
N VAL A 87 -3.01 14.59 -16.05
CA VAL A 87 -1.89 14.59 -15.09
C VAL A 87 -2.40 14.20 -13.70
N LEU A 88 -1.75 13.21 -13.09
CA LEU A 88 -1.96 12.86 -11.68
C LEU A 88 -0.93 13.61 -10.83
N GLN A 89 -1.42 14.34 -9.83
CA GLN A 89 -0.57 14.86 -8.76
C GLN A 89 -0.41 13.79 -7.69
N GLY A 90 0.81 13.34 -7.43
CA GLY A 90 1.11 12.34 -6.41
C GLY A 90 2.29 11.44 -6.73
N ASP A 91 2.53 10.48 -5.85
CA ASP A 91 3.57 9.47 -6.04
C ASP A 91 3.14 8.43 -7.08
N LEU A 92 4.01 8.16 -8.06
CA LEU A 92 3.81 7.09 -9.05
C LEU A 92 3.53 5.73 -8.40
N MET A 93 4.16 5.44 -7.27
CA MET A 93 3.97 4.17 -6.54
C MET A 93 2.58 4.05 -5.93
N ASP A 94 1.85 5.16 -5.79
CA ASP A 94 0.48 5.28 -5.29
C ASP A 94 -0.56 5.47 -6.43
N THR A 95 -0.22 5.06 -7.66
CA THR A 95 -1.14 5.13 -8.80
C THR A 95 -1.63 3.76 -9.26
N MET A 96 -2.84 3.73 -9.79
CA MET A 96 -3.37 2.62 -10.59
C MET A 96 -3.43 3.08 -12.05
N ILE A 97 -2.60 2.48 -12.89
CA ILE A 97 -2.47 2.80 -14.32
C ILE A 97 -2.57 1.50 -15.11
N SER A 98 -3.45 1.47 -16.13
CA SER A 98 -3.61 0.30 -17.00
C SER A 98 -2.30 -0.12 -17.65
N ARG A 99 -2.07 -1.43 -17.68
CA ARG A 99 -0.84 -2.02 -18.23
C ARG A 99 -0.89 -2.00 -19.76
N GLN A 100 0.27 -1.88 -20.38
CA GLN A 100 0.44 -1.93 -21.84
C GLN A 100 -0.45 -0.93 -22.60
N SER A 101 -0.73 0.24 -22.02
CA SER A 101 -1.65 1.23 -22.57
C SER A 101 -0.99 2.39 -23.31
N PHE A 102 0.35 2.48 -23.28
CA PHE A 102 1.12 3.58 -23.86
C PHE A 102 2.03 3.10 -24.98
N GLY A 103 2.08 3.83 -26.10
CA GLY A 103 3.01 3.59 -27.22
C GLY A 103 4.40 4.18 -27.02
N LEU A 104 4.53 5.19 -26.15
CA LEU A 104 5.80 5.78 -25.77
C LEU A 104 5.86 5.96 -24.25
N LEU A 105 7.00 5.61 -23.66
CA LEU A 105 7.37 5.93 -22.29
C LEU A 105 8.55 6.91 -22.32
N TRP A 106 8.31 8.15 -21.92
CA TRP A 106 9.35 9.14 -21.64
C TRP A 106 9.72 9.03 -20.16
N LEU A 107 10.94 8.61 -19.85
CA LEU A 107 11.34 8.30 -18.49
C LEU A 107 12.60 9.08 -18.14
N ASN A 108 12.43 10.17 -17.38
CA ASN A 108 13.52 10.94 -16.79
C ASN A 108 13.32 11.03 -15.26
N PRO A 109 13.57 9.92 -14.53
CA PRO A 109 13.19 9.79 -13.14
C PRO A 109 14.05 10.67 -12.23
N PRO A 110 13.60 10.97 -10.99
CA PRO A 110 14.46 11.61 -10.00
C PRO A 110 15.69 10.75 -9.69
N TYR A 111 16.83 11.39 -9.45
CA TYR A 111 18.10 10.71 -9.18
C TYR A 111 18.37 10.58 -7.68
N GLY A 112 18.66 9.37 -7.22
CA GLY A 112 18.97 9.14 -5.81
C GLY A 112 18.88 7.68 -5.39
N ASP A 113 19.39 7.40 -4.20
CA ASP A 113 19.21 6.09 -3.57
C ASP A 113 17.80 6.00 -2.97
N LEU A 114 17.19 4.80 -3.02
CA LEU A 114 15.98 4.56 -2.23
C LEU A 114 16.36 4.43 -0.75
N VAL A 115 15.88 5.37 0.05
CA VAL A 115 15.88 5.25 1.51
C VAL A 115 14.78 4.26 1.92
N ALA A 116 15.00 3.49 2.98
CA ALA A 116 14.07 2.45 3.46
C ALA A 116 12.64 2.94 3.71
N ASP A 117 12.48 4.23 4.02
CA ASP A 117 11.19 4.87 4.33
C ASP A 117 10.45 5.42 3.10
N HIS A 118 11.04 5.34 1.89
CA HIS A 118 10.31 5.70 0.67
C HIS A 118 9.32 4.59 0.31
N SER A 119 8.10 4.97 -0.04
CA SER A 119 7.02 4.13 -0.60
C SER A 119 7.48 3.14 -1.68
N GLY A 120 8.47 3.50 -2.51
CA GLY A 120 9.04 2.64 -3.54
C GLY A 120 10.00 1.55 -3.04
N ALA A 121 10.48 1.62 -1.79
CA ALA A 121 11.52 0.72 -1.27
C ALA A 121 11.01 -0.71 -1.04
N SER A 122 9.74 -0.87 -0.71
CA SER A 122 9.07 -2.17 -0.58
C SER A 122 8.65 -2.76 -1.94
N GLN A 123 8.46 -1.91 -2.95
CA GLN A 123 8.07 -2.33 -4.31
C GLN A 123 9.27 -2.68 -5.20
N TYR A 124 10.48 -2.28 -4.82
CA TYR A 124 11.70 -2.60 -5.54
C TYR A 124 11.99 -4.10 -5.52
N GLN A 125 12.11 -4.70 -6.71
CA GLN A 125 12.40 -6.13 -6.86
C GLN A 125 13.78 -6.31 -7.50
N GLY A 126 14.82 -6.40 -6.68
CA GLY A 126 16.18 -6.55 -7.18
C GLY A 126 17.20 -6.78 -6.07
N ASN A 127 18.35 -7.31 -6.46
CA ASN A 127 19.47 -7.58 -5.55
C ASN A 127 20.59 -6.52 -5.67
N GLY A 128 20.54 -5.67 -6.70
CA GLY A 128 21.49 -4.58 -6.89
C GLY A 128 21.20 -3.36 -6.02
N ARG A 129 22.01 -2.30 -6.21
CA ARG A 129 21.84 -1.03 -5.49
C ARG A 129 20.44 -0.47 -5.76
N ARG A 130 19.70 -0.19 -4.68
CA ARG A 130 18.33 0.36 -4.74
C ARG A 130 18.37 1.83 -5.09
N ARG A 131 17.95 2.16 -6.31
CA ARG A 131 18.01 3.50 -6.90
C ARG A 131 16.66 3.94 -7.44
N LEU A 132 16.28 5.21 -7.24
CA LEU A 132 14.99 5.75 -7.67
C LEU A 132 14.78 5.52 -9.16
N GLU A 133 15.82 5.71 -9.95
CA GLU A 133 15.85 5.49 -11.39
C GLU A 133 15.39 4.06 -11.76
N LYS A 134 15.84 3.06 -10.99
CA LYS A 134 15.47 1.66 -11.18
C LYS A 134 14.05 1.36 -10.71
N ALA A 135 13.64 1.91 -9.56
CA ALA A 135 12.27 1.72 -9.07
C ALA A 135 11.24 2.31 -10.05
N PHE A 136 11.49 3.52 -10.56
CA PHE A 136 10.66 4.15 -11.59
C PHE A 136 10.63 3.33 -12.88
N TYR A 137 11.78 2.81 -13.33
CA TYR A 137 11.84 1.90 -14.47
C TYR A 137 10.97 0.65 -14.26
N GLN A 138 11.11 -0.04 -13.13
CA GLN A 138 10.33 -1.25 -12.82
C GLN A 138 8.83 -0.97 -12.76
N ARG A 139 8.43 0.16 -12.15
CA ARG A 139 7.03 0.55 -12.04
C ARG A 139 6.40 0.95 -13.38
N SER A 140 7.18 1.55 -14.27
CA SER A 140 6.72 2.14 -15.53
C SER A 140 6.78 1.16 -16.71
N LEU A 141 7.74 0.23 -16.72
CA LEU A 141 7.89 -0.74 -17.79
C LEU A 141 6.58 -1.50 -18.11
N PRO A 142 5.80 -2.01 -17.13
CA PRO A 142 4.54 -2.70 -17.41
C PRO A 142 3.49 -1.84 -18.12
N LEU A 143 3.58 -0.51 -18.06
CA LEU A 143 2.62 0.44 -18.64
C LEU A 143 2.85 0.62 -20.15
N LEU A 144 4.08 0.46 -20.63
CA LEU A 144 4.45 0.54 -22.05
C LEU A 144 3.92 -0.67 -22.82
N GLN A 145 3.30 -0.54 -23.98
CA GLN A 145 2.86 -1.69 -24.78
C GLN A 145 4.05 -2.47 -25.38
N TYR A 146 3.86 -3.73 -25.75
CA TYR A 146 4.85 -4.44 -26.58
C TYR A 146 4.93 -3.76 -27.96
N GLY A 147 6.15 -3.60 -28.48
CA GLY A 147 6.44 -2.76 -29.64
C GLY A 147 6.49 -1.26 -29.32
N GLY A 148 6.14 -0.85 -28.08
CA GLY A 148 6.24 0.54 -27.65
C GLY A 148 7.68 1.00 -27.46
N VAL A 149 7.88 2.31 -27.60
CA VAL A 149 9.20 2.95 -27.51
C VAL A 149 9.45 3.45 -26.10
N MET A 150 10.66 3.23 -25.59
CA MET A 150 11.15 3.85 -24.36
C MET A 150 12.24 4.87 -24.71
N VAL A 151 12.12 6.06 -24.12
CA VAL A 151 13.20 7.05 -24.00
C VAL A 151 13.55 7.11 -22.52
N PHE A 152 14.75 6.70 -22.14
CA PHE A 152 15.18 6.63 -20.74
C PHE A 152 16.42 7.50 -20.51
N ILE A 153 16.28 8.51 -19.66
CA ILE A 153 17.30 9.52 -19.39
C ILE A 153 17.79 9.32 -17.95
N VAL A 154 19.05 8.87 -17.82
CA VAL A 154 19.67 8.60 -16.52
C VAL A 154 21.15 8.96 -16.55
N PRO A 155 21.78 9.22 -15.38
CA PRO A 155 23.23 9.30 -15.31
C PRO A 155 23.87 7.97 -15.70
N HIS A 156 24.97 7.99 -16.46
CA HIS A 156 25.58 6.76 -16.98
C HIS A 156 25.96 5.78 -15.85
N TYR A 157 26.41 6.27 -14.69
CA TYR A 157 26.82 5.44 -13.54
C TYR A 157 25.69 4.62 -12.90
N VAL A 158 24.43 4.84 -13.31
CA VAL A 158 23.28 4.03 -12.88
C VAL A 158 23.24 2.68 -13.61
N LEU A 159 23.92 2.56 -14.76
CA LEU A 159 23.99 1.36 -15.59
C LEU A 159 24.91 0.30 -14.96
N ASP A 160 24.41 -0.37 -13.92
CA ASP A 160 25.05 -1.56 -13.36
C ASP A 160 24.57 -2.85 -14.04
N ASP A 161 25.12 -3.99 -13.63
CA ASP A 161 24.83 -5.29 -14.24
C ASP A 161 23.34 -5.65 -14.22
N GLU A 162 22.62 -5.19 -13.20
CA GLU A 162 21.20 -5.43 -13.02
C GLU A 162 20.38 -4.62 -14.02
N LEU A 163 20.58 -3.29 -14.08
CA LEU A 163 19.85 -2.44 -15.02
C LEU A 163 20.21 -2.77 -16.47
N CYS A 164 21.48 -3.01 -16.77
CA CYS A 164 21.91 -3.47 -18.10
C CYS A 164 21.23 -4.78 -18.48
N GLY A 165 21.16 -5.73 -17.53
CA GLY A 165 20.46 -6.99 -17.72
C GLY A 165 18.96 -6.80 -18.00
N TRP A 166 18.29 -5.90 -17.30
CA TRP A 166 16.88 -5.58 -17.58
C TRP A 166 16.70 -4.98 -18.97
N LEU A 167 17.48 -3.95 -19.31
CA LEU A 167 17.39 -3.27 -20.61
C LEU A 167 17.52 -4.27 -21.76
N THR A 168 18.57 -5.11 -21.75
CA THR A 168 18.83 -6.07 -22.83
C THR A 168 17.86 -7.24 -22.89
N ASN A 169 17.13 -7.52 -21.81
CA ASN A 169 16.10 -8.58 -21.78
C ASN A 169 14.69 -8.05 -22.08
N HIS A 170 14.46 -6.75 -21.96
CA HIS A 170 13.14 -6.13 -22.17
C HIS A 170 13.02 -5.40 -23.51
N PHE A 171 14.13 -5.01 -24.11
CA PHE A 171 14.15 -4.15 -25.29
C PHE A 171 15.03 -4.70 -26.42
N THR A 172 14.59 -4.45 -27.66
CA THR A 172 15.40 -4.55 -28.87
C THR A 172 15.68 -3.17 -29.44
N GLY A 173 16.58 -3.08 -30.42
CA GLY A 173 16.98 -1.82 -31.04
C GLY A 173 17.55 -0.85 -30.00
N LEU A 174 18.26 -1.35 -28.99
CA LEU A 174 18.85 -0.51 -27.95
C LEU A 174 19.91 0.40 -28.53
N ARG A 175 19.81 1.70 -28.22
CA ARG A 175 20.85 2.70 -28.52
C ARG A 175 21.04 3.60 -27.32
N ILE A 176 22.29 3.97 -27.06
CA ILE A 176 22.69 4.82 -25.95
C ILE A 176 23.51 5.99 -26.50
N CYS A 177 23.15 7.20 -26.10
CA CYS A 177 23.87 8.41 -26.47
C CYS A 177 24.11 9.26 -25.23
N ALA A 178 25.23 9.96 -25.13
CA ALA A 178 25.43 10.98 -24.11
C ALA A 178 24.50 12.18 -24.37
N ALA A 179 23.87 12.69 -23.30
CA ALA A 179 23.12 13.94 -23.35
C ALA A 179 24.02 15.11 -23.76
N VAL A 180 23.42 16.18 -24.28
CA VAL A 180 24.15 17.37 -24.72
C VAL A 180 24.68 18.13 -23.52
N ASP A 181 23.86 18.33 -22.49
CA ASP A 181 24.32 18.83 -21.20
C ASP A 181 25.12 17.76 -20.46
N ARG A 182 26.36 18.10 -20.10
CA ARG A 182 27.29 17.21 -19.40
C ARG A 182 27.25 17.38 -17.87
N THR A 183 26.53 18.36 -17.36
CA THR A 183 26.44 18.68 -15.92
C THR A 183 26.06 17.46 -15.09
N PHE A 184 25.06 16.69 -15.55
CA PHE A 184 24.54 15.53 -14.83
C PHE A 184 25.06 14.19 -15.34
N LYS A 185 26.01 14.20 -16.29
CA LYS A 185 26.58 13.01 -16.93
C LYS A 185 25.49 12.04 -17.45
N GLN A 186 24.42 12.62 -17.99
CA GLN A 186 23.26 11.88 -18.47
C GLN A 186 23.56 11.16 -19.78
N VAL A 187 22.91 10.02 -19.94
CA VAL A 187 22.76 9.30 -21.20
C VAL A 187 21.27 9.20 -21.52
N VAL A 188 20.95 9.21 -22.81
CA VAL A 188 19.63 8.96 -23.37
C VAL A 188 19.66 7.57 -24.00
N ILE A 189 18.77 6.70 -23.53
CA ILE A 189 18.67 5.32 -23.98
C ILE A 189 17.34 5.14 -24.70
N PHE A 190 17.42 4.64 -25.93
CA PHE A 190 16.26 4.33 -26.78
C PHE A 190 16.11 2.82 -26.88
N GLY A 191 14.87 2.32 -26.87
CA GLY A 191 14.60 0.90 -27.07
C GLY A 191 13.14 0.61 -27.44
N ILE A 192 12.91 -0.51 -28.13
CA ILE A 192 11.58 -1.02 -28.49
C ILE A 192 11.27 -2.20 -27.57
N ARG A 193 10.18 -2.12 -26.81
CA ARG A 193 9.80 -3.16 -25.84
C ARG A 193 9.44 -4.45 -26.57
N VAL A 194 10.03 -5.58 -26.17
CA VAL A 194 9.78 -6.89 -26.79
C VAL A 194 9.35 -7.93 -25.78
N ARG A 195 8.72 -9.02 -26.28
CA ARG A 195 8.53 -10.22 -25.48
C ARG A 195 9.82 -11.02 -25.48
N ARG A 196 10.03 -11.83 -24.43
CA ARG A 196 11.25 -12.64 -24.28
C ARG A 196 11.53 -13.56 -25.46
N GLN A 197 10.48 -14.07 -26.12
CA GLN A 197 10.59 -14.93 -27.31
C GLN A 197 11.07 -14.20 -28.57
N ASP A 198 10.90 -12.87 -28.63
CA ASP A 198 11.24 -12.03 -29.78
C ASP A 198 12.60 -11.33 -29.61
N LEU A 199 13.39 -11.75 -28.61
CA LEU A 199 14.71 -11.20 -28.34
C LEU A 199 15.70 -11.57 -29.45
N ALA A 200 16.66 -10.67 -29.68
CA ALA A 200 17.80 -10.89 -30.56
C ALA A 200 18.61 -12.14 -30.14
N ARG A 201 19.53 -12.55 -31.02
CA ARG A 201 20.37 -13.74 -30.75
C ARG A 201 21.15 -13.55 -29.44
N PRO A 202 21.37 -14.62 -28.63
CA PRO A 202 22.04 -14.51 -27.33
C PRO A 202 23.38 -13.77 -27.36
N ARG A 203 24.13 -13.90 -28.46
CA ARG A 203 25.41 -13.21 -28.66
C ARG A 203 25.27 -11.69 -28.82
N GLU A 204 24.24 -11.22 -29.53
CA GLU A 204 23.98 -9.79 -29.71
C GLU A 204 23.50 -9.15 -28.41
N VAL A 205 22.64 -9.84 -27.66
CA VAL A 205 22.20 -9.45 -26.32
C VAL A 205 23.40 -9.31 -25.37
N ALA A 206 24.31 -10.29 -25.38
CA ALA A 206 25.53 -10.25 -24.55
C ALA A 206 26.45 -9.08 -24.94
N ALA A 207 26.66 -8.83 -26.24
CA ALA A 207 27.48 -7.73 -26.72
C ALA A 207 26.91 -6.35 -26.34
N MET A 208 25.59 -6.16 -26.48
CA MET A 208 24.92 -4.93 -26.05
C MET A 208 25.01 -4.74 -24.54
N ARG A 209 24.84 -5.81 -23.75
CA ARG A 209 24.94 -5.74 -22.29
C ARG A 209 26.33 -5.29 -21.85
N GLU A 210 27.36 -5.84 -22.47
CA GLU A 210 28.75 -5.48 -22.19
C GLU A 210 29.04 -4.03 -22.58
N HIS A 211 28.52 -3.56 -23.71
CA HIS A 211 28.66 -2.17 -24.13
C HIS A 211 27.99 -1.19 -23.15
N LEU A 212 26.77 -1.49 -22.69
CA LEU A 212 26.09 -0.68 -21.67
C LEU A 212 26.86 -0.67 -20.34
N ARG A 213 27.41 -1.82 -19.93
CA ARG A 213 28.22 -1.96 -18.71
C ARG A 213 29.50 -1.13 -18.78
N ALA A 214 30.21 -1.14 -19.91
CA ALA A 214 31.42 -0.35 -20.14
C ALA A 214 31.13 1.16 -20.07
N ILE A 215 29.97 1.61 -20.57
CA ILE A 215 29.52 2.99 -20.41
C ILE A 215 29.16 3.30 -18.95
N GLY A 216 28.50 2.35 -18.27
CA GLY A 216 28.13 2.47 -16.87
C GLY A 216 29.31 2.65 -15.94
N SER A 217 30.36 1.83 -16.11
CA SER A 217 31.61 1.93 -15.34
C SER A 217 32.49 3.11 -15.73
N GLY A 218 32.23 3.74 -16.88
CA GLY A 218 33.05 4.82 -17.43
C GLY A 218 34.30 4.32 -18.19
N GLU A 219 34.44 3.02 -18.43
CA GLU A 219 35.47 2.43 -19.30
C GLU A 219 35.34 2.93 -20.74
N GLN A 220 34.11 3.14 -21.20
CA GLN A 220 33.79 3.70 -22.51
C GLN A 220 32.88 4.92 -22.37
N ALA A 221 33.09 5.95 -23.19
CA ALA A 221 32.14 7.07 -23.27
C ALA A 221 31.04 6.75 -24.29
N ALA A 222 29.79 7.08 -23.96
CA ALA A 222 28.70 7.07 -24.93
C ALA A 222 28.93 8.17 -25.99
N GLU A 223 28.59 7.88 -27.24
CA GLU A 223 28.64 8.87 -28.32
C GLU A 223 27.65 10.01 -28.04
N LEU A 224 28.03 11.25 -28.34
CA LEU A 224 27.15 12.40 -28.14
C LEU A 224 25.88 12.24 -28.99
N LEU A 225 24.72 12.54 -28.40
CA LEU A 225 23.45 12.55 -29.13
C LEU A 225 23.57 13.46 -30.37
N PRO A 226 23.44 12.91 -31.61
CA PRO A 226 23.80 13.64 -32.81
C PRO A 226 22.80 14.75 -33.12
N ALA A 227 23.27 15.81 -33.78
CA ALA A 227 22.42 16.93 -34.19
C ALA A 227 21.43 16.56 -35.30
N THR A 228 21.75 15.53 -36.07
CA THR A 228 20.89 14.93 -37.09
C THR A 228 20.92 13.43 -36.90
N TRP A 229 19.75 12.80 -36.74
CA TRP A 229 19.66 11.36 -36.48
C TRP A 229 20.02 10.55 -37.73
N PRO A 230 21.13 9.78 -37.74
CA PRO A 230 21.60 9.07 -38.94
C PRO A 230 21.03 7.65 -39.07
N TRP A 231 20.27 7.18 -38.07
CA TRP A 231 19.73 5.83 -38.02
C TRP A 231 18.22 5.82 -38.28
N GLU A 232 17.65 4.61 -38.34
CA GLU A 232 16.21 4.45 -38.37
C GLU A 232 15.57 5.06 -37.11
N GLN A 233 14.43 5.72 -37.31
CA GLN A 233 13.66 6.35 -36.24
C GLN A 233 12.81 5.31 -35.52
N TYR A 234 12.42 5.62 -34.28
CA TYR A 234 11.59 4.77 -33.45
C TYR A 234 10.13 5.15 -33.66
N ALA A 235 9.39 4.28 -34.33
CA ALA A 235 7.97 4.46 -34.58
C ALA A 235 7.16 4.24 -33.30
N VAL A 236 6.40 5.27 -32.89
CA VAL A 236 5.46 5.17 -31.77
C VAL A 236 4.19 4.49 -32.24
N LEU A 237 3.84 3.35 -31.63
CA LEU A 237 2.65 2.59 -32.02
C LEU A 237 1.34 3.29 -31.60
N PRO A 238 0.26 3.11 -32.38
CA PRO A 238 -1.05 3.63 -32.01
C PRO A 238 -1.60 2.92 -30.76
N ILE A 239 -2.70 3.47 -30.23
CA ILE A 239 -3.45 2.89 -29.11
C ILE A 239 -3.95 1.49 -29.49
N ALA A 240 -3.54 0.49 -28.73
CA ALA A 240 -3.96 -0.90 -28.90
C ALA A 240 -5.12 -1.29 -27.96
N ASN A 241 -5.31 -0.58 -26.85
CA ASN A 241 -6.32 -0.88 -25.83
C ASN A 241 -6.84 0.39 -25.13
N ASP A 242 -8.00 0.24 -24.50
CA ASP A 242 -8.61 1.29 -23.70
C ASP A 242 -7.86 1.49 -22.37
N LEU A 243 -7.90 2.72 -21.87
CA LEU A 243 -7.30 3.11 -20.60
C LEU A 243 -8.37 3.04 -19.50
N GLU A 244 -8.59 1.85 -18.95
CA GLU A 244 -9.59 1.61 -17.89
C GLU A 244 -9.23 2.29 -16.57
N HIS A 245 -7.94 2.37 -16.26
CA HIS A 245 -7.43 2.87 -15.00
C HIS A 245 -6.35 3.92 -15.23
N PHE A 246 -6.58 5.10 -14.68
CA PHE A 246 -5.61 6.18 -14.58
C PHE A 246 -6.00 7.09 -13.41
N TYR A 247 -5.70 6.66 -12.19
CA TYR A 247 -6.04 7.40 -10.98
C TYR A 247 -5.06 7.13 -9.85
N ARG A 248 -5.03 8.01 -8.87
CA ARG A 248 -4.29 7.82 -7.61
C ARG A 248 -5.11 6.96 -6.65
N ILE A 249 -4.46 6.04 -5.94
CA ILE A 249 -5.11 5.14 -4.99
C ILE A 249 -5.49 5.92 -3.73
N THR A 250 -4.60 6.77 -3.23
CA THR A 250 -4.89 7.63 -2.08
C THR A 250 -5.79 8.80 -2.50
N LEU A 251 -6.87 9.02 -1.75
CA LEU A 251 -7.77 10.15 -1.95
C LEU A 251 -7.10 11.46 -1.53
N GLU A 252 -7.24 12.51 -2.34
CA GLU A 252 -6.82 13.85 -1.95
C GLU A 252 -7.87 14.42 -0.98
N PRO A 253 -7.50 14.84 0.24
CA PRO A 253 -8.47 15.34 1.22
C PRO A 253 -9.32 16.49 0.67
N GLU A 254 -8.69 17.41 -0.07
CA GLU A 254 -9.35 18.55 -0.69
C GLU A 254 -10.35 18.11 -1.76
N GLN A 255 -9.90 17.29 -2.73
CA GLN A 255 -10.77 16.76 -3.78
C GLN A 255 -11.89 15.89 -3.22
N PHE A 256 -11.61 15.07 -2.20
CA PHE A 256 -12.60 14.24 -1.54
C PHE A 256 -13.64 15.08 -0.80
N SER A 257 -13.22 16.14 -0.11
CA SER A 257 -14.13 17.10 0.53
C SER A 257 -15.06 17.75 -0.49
N GLU A 258 -14.52 18.21 -1.62
CA GLU A 258 -15.30 18.78 -2.71
C GLU A 258 -16.33 17.77 -3.26
N GLU A 259 -15.91 16.52 -3.50
CA GLU A 259 -16.80 15.47 -3.99
C GLU A 259 -17.87 15.07 -2.97
N VAL A 260 -17.55 15.01 -1.68
CA VAL A 260 -18.52 14.76 -0.61
C VAL A 260 -19.58 15.86 -0.57
N LEU A 261 -19.16 17.13 -0.69
CA LEU A 261 -20.08 18.28 -0.73
C LEU A 261 -20.91 18.32 -2.01
N ARG A 262 -20.34 17.90 -3.15
CA ARG A 262 -21.02 17.81 -4.45
C ARG A 262 -22.07 16.70 -4.46
N LEU A 263 -21.70 15.49 -4.05
CA LEU A 263 -22.56 14.32 -4.08
C LEU A 263 -23.60 14.33 -2.96
N LYS A 264 -23.27 14.90 -1.80
CA LYS A 264 -24.09 14.96 -0.56
C LYS A 264 -24.52 13.61 0.00
N GLY A 265 -24.43 12.51 -0.74
CA GLY A 265 -24.85 11.18 -0.32
C GLY A 265 -26.30 11.17 0.22
N LEU A 266 -26.54 10.34 1.24
CA LEU A 266 -27.82 10.29 1.96
C LEU A 266 -27.92 11.34 3.08
N TRP A 267 -26.93 12.23 3.23
CA TRP A 267 -26.92 13.24 4.31
C TRP A 267 -28.13 14.19 4.27
N PRO A 268 -28.63 14.64 3.09
CA PRO A 268 -29.84 15.48 3.02
C PRO A 268 -31.08 14.78 3.57
N ASP A 269 -31.17 13.46 3.37
CA ASP A 269 -32.31 12.63 3.78
C ASP A 269 -32.00 11.86 5.08
N PHE A 270 -30.98 12.28 5.84
CA PHE A 270 -30.53 11.57 7.02
C PHE A 270 -31.67 11.37 8.02
N THR A 271 -32.47 12.41 8.28
CA THR A 271 -33.63 12.32 9.18
C THR A 271 -34.76 11.45 8.61
N LEU A 272 -34.91 11.36 7.29
CA LEU A 272 -35.90 10.47 6.68
C LEU A 272 -35.54 9.00 6.91
N HIS A 273 -34.28 8.64 6.75
CA HIS A 273 -33.81 7.25 6.84
C HIS A 273 -33.47 6.81 8.28
N PHE A 274 -32.91 7.73 9.07
CA PHE A 274 -32.39 7.45 10.41
C PHE A 274 -33.14 8.19 11.52
N GLY A 275 -34.01 9.14 11.17
CA GLY A 275 -34.93 9.76 12.12
C GLY A 275 -36.09 8.81 12.44
N GLN A 276 -35.79 7.73 13.14
CA GLN A 276 -36.82 6.97 13.83
C GLN A 276 -37.36 7.83 14.99
N THR A 277 -38.37 8.63 14.72
CA THR A 277 -39.28 9.06 15.78
C THR A 277 -39.94 7.78 16.29
N GLY A 278 -39.66 7.43 17.54
CA GLY A 278 -40.02 6.16 18.15
C GLY A 278 -41.46 5.75 17.90
N ALA A 279 -41.68 4.95 16.86
CA ALA A 279 -42.91 4.20 16.73
C ALA A 279 -42.91 3.22 17.91
N GLN A 280 -43.68 3.54 18.95
CA GLN A 280 -43.93 2.56 20.00
C GLN A 280 -44.50 1.32 19.32
N PRO A 281 -43.80 0.17 19.39
CA PRO A 281 -44.30 -1.04 18.76
C PRO A 281 -45.68 -1.32 19.35
N ARG A 282 -46.71 -1.40 18.48
CA ARG A 282 -48.06 -1.76 18.92
C ARG A 282 -47.98 -3.13 19.56
N ALA A 283 -48.59 -3.27 20.74
CA ALA A 283 -48.67 -4.57 21.40
C ALA A 283 -49.32 -5.60 20.44
N PRO A 284 -48.77 -6.82 20.36
CA PRO A 284 -49.35 -7.85 19.49
C PRO A 284 -50.78 -8.16 19.92
N VAL A 285 -51.66 -8.39 18.95
CA VAL A 285 -53.10 -8.66 19.16
C VAL A 285 -53.34 -9.88 20.07
N LYS A 286 -52.36 -10.79 20.13
CA LYS A 286 -52.35 -11.95 21.02
C LYS A 286 -51.01 -12.02 21.74
N ALA A 287 -51.05 -12.38 23.02
CA ALA A 287 -49.84 -12.62 23.79
C ALA A 287 -48.98 -13.71 23.12
N LEU A 288 -47.69 -13.42 22.96
CA LEU A 288 -46.71 -14.38 22.44
C LEU A 288 -46.61 -15.56 23.41
N SER A 289 -46.67 -16.78 22.87
CA SER A 289 -46.41 -17.98 23.68
C SER A 289 -44.94 -18.05 24.10
N ARG A 290 -44.63 -18.89 25.09
CA ARG A 290 -43.26 -19.13 25.55
C ARG A 290 -42.32 -19.56 24.41
N TRP A 291 -42.83 -20.34 23.45
CA TRP A 291 -42.07 -20.77 22.27
C TRP A 291 -41.68 -19.58 21.37
N HIS A 292 -42.62 -18.68 21.09
CA HIS A 292 -42.34 -17.49 20.28
C HIS A 292 -41.29 -16.58 20.94
N LEU A 293 -41.37 -16.42 22.26
CA LEU A 293 -40.39 -15.63 23.02
C LEU A 293 -39.01 -16.29 22.99
N ALA A 294 -38.94 -17.61 23.16
CA ALA A 294 -37.68 -18.35 23.09
C ALA A 294 -37.03 -18.26 21.70
N LEU A 295 -37.83 -18.40 20.63
CA LEU A 295 -37.35 -18.30 19.25
C LEU A 295 -36.87 -16.88 18.91
N ALA A 296 -37.63 -15.86 19.27
CA ALA A 296 -37.26 -14.47 19.01
C ALA A 296 -36.04 -14.02 19.84
N LEU A 297 -35.89 -14.54 21.06
CA LEU A 297 -34.67 -14.40 21.85
C LEU A 297 -33.50 -15.11 21.18
N ALA A 298 -33.64 -16.35 20.75
CA ALA A 298 -32.58 -17.09 20.04
C ALA A 298 -32.13 -16.40 18.74
N ALA A 299 -33.07 -15.83 17.99
CA ALA A 299 -32.82 -15.13 16.74
C ALA A 299 -32.21 -13.72 16.91
N GLY A 300 -31.98 -13.25 18.13
CA GLY A 300 -31.45 -11.91 18.40
C GLY A 300 -32.47 -10.77 18.24
N ALA A 301 -33.74 -11.09 18.00
CA ALA A 301 -34.83 -10.12 17.84
C ALA A 301 -35.33 -9.56 19.18
N ILE A 302 -35.10 -10.26 20.29
CA ILE A 302 -35.38 -9.78 21.65
C ILE A 302 -34.06 -9.49 22.36
N THR A 303 -33.90 -8.23 22.75
CA THR A 303 -32.78 -7.75 23.58
C THR A 303 -33.32 -6.87 24.69
N GLY A 304 -32.84 -7.05 25.92
CA GLY A 304 -33.28 -6.20 27.03
C GLY A 304 -33.06 -6.79 28.42
N VAL A 305 -33.52 -6.04 29.43
CA VAL A 305 -33.42 -6.42 30.84
C VAL A 305 -34.59 -7.31 31.23
N VAL A 306 -34.30 -8.44 31.87
CA VAL A 306 -35.30 -9.36 32.42
C VAL A 306 -35.06 -9.54 33.90
N THR A 307 -36.13 -9.42 34.67
CA THR A 307 -36.11 -9.62 36.12
C THR A 307 -36.88 -10.89 36.46
N SER A 308 -36.22 -11.83 37.13
CA SER A 308 -36.86 -13.04 37.64
C SER A 308 -37.73 -12.72 38.85
N ARG A 309 -38.66 -13.62 39.18
CA ARG A 309 -39.46 -13.53 40.41
C ARG A 309 -38.62 -13.60 41.70
N SER A 310 -37.41 -14.15 41.62
CA SER A 310 -36.46 -14.21 42.72
C SER A 310 -35.60 -12.94 42.84
N GLY A 311 -35.87 -11.91 42.03
CA GLY A 311 -35.12 -10.65 42.02
C GLY A 311 -33.84 -10.66 41.19
N ARG A 312 -33.54 -11.75 40.47
CA ARG A 312 -32.37 -11.84 39.59
C ARG A 312 -32.58 -10.96 38.35
N VAL A 313 -31.66 -10.08 38.04
CA VAL A 313 -31.73 -9.15 36.90
C VAL A 313 -30.67 -9.55 35.88
N LEU A 314 -31.09 -9.90 34.66
CA LEU A 314 -30.18 -10.24 33.56
C LEU A 314 -30.45 -9.33 32.36
N VAL A 315 -29.41 -8.81 31.72
CA VAL A 315 -29.52 -8.21 30.38
C VAL A 315 -29.26 -9.29 29.35
N LEU A 316 -30.26 -9.61 28.53
CA LEU A 316 -30.14 -10.66 27.53
C LEU A 316 -29.91 -10.10 26.14
N LYS A 317 -29.04 -10.79 25.41
CA LYS A 317 -28.89 -10.63 23.96
C LYS A 317 -28.84 -12.01 23.31
N GLY A 318 -29.78 -12.22 22.40
CA GLY A 318 -29.77 -13.34 21.48
C GLY A 318 -28.65 -13.22 20.45
N ASP A 319 -28.07 -14.35 20.11
CA ASP A 319 -27.09 -14.50 19.05
C ASP A 319 -27.32 -15.84 18.36
N THR A 320 -27.04 -15.92 17.05
CA THR A 320 -27.06 -17.18 16.32
C THR A 320 -25.79 -17.25 15.51
N TYR A 321 -24.96 -18.26 15.80
CA TYR A 321 -23.76 -18.48 15.01
C TYR A 321 -23.94 -19.68 14.09
N LYS A 322 -23.28 -19.60 12.95
CA LYS A 322 -23.28 -20.63 11.92
C LYS A 322 -22.15 -21.61 12.22
N ASP A 323 -22.51 -22.83 12.54
CA ASP A 323 -21.60 -23.95 12.72
C ASP A 323 -21.63 -24.84 11.46
N LYS A 324 -20.58 -25.62 11.21
CA LYS A 324 -20.52 -26.56 10.07
C LYS A 324 -20.33 -27.97 10.58
N VAL A 325 -21.27 -28.85 10.28
CA VAL A 325 -21.18 -30.27 10.63
C VAL A 325 -20.68 -31.04 9.40
N PRO A 326 -19.44 -31.55 9.41
CA PRO A 326 -18.93 -32.38 8.33
C PRO A 326 -19.51 -33.79 8.42
N ARG A 327 -20.01 -34.30 7.29
CA ARG A 327 -20.38 -35.70 7.12
C ARG A 327 -19.63 -36.25 5.91
N THR A 328 -18.91 -37.35 6.10
CA THR A 328 -18.18 -38.01 5.02
C THR A 328 -18.94 -39.26 4.60
N GLU A 329 -19.22 -39.38 3.31
CA GLU A 329 -19.81 -40.57 2.70
C GLU A 329 -18.82 -41.17 1.72
N PHE A 330 -18.63 -42.50 1.81
CA PHE A 330 -17.77 -43.26 0.91
C PHE A 330 -18.65 -44.02 -0.06
N THR A 331 -18.46 -43.78 -1.35
CA THR A 331 -19.17 -44.47 -2.43
C THR A 331 -18.14 -45.20 -3.27
N GLU A 332 -18.34 -46.49 -3.47
CA GLU A 332 -17.47 -47.36 -4.26
C GLU A 332 -18.15 -47.63 -5.61
N ASP A 333 -17.45 -47.39 -6.72
CA ASP A 333 -17.96 -47.69 -8.06
C ASP A 333 -17.81 -49.18 -8.43
N GLU A 334 -18.41 -49.59 -9.55
CA GLU A 334 -18.36 -50.98 -10.03
C GLU A 334 -16.95 -51.45 -10.42
N ASP A 335 -15.99 -50.53 -10.56
CA ASP A 335 -14.59 -50.78 -10.87
C ASP A 335 -13.69 -50.82 -9.61
N GLY A 336 -14.26 -50.65 -8.40
CA GLY A 336 -13.56 -50.72 -7.11
C GLY A 336 -12.85 -49.44 -6.67
N ASN A 337 -13.16 -48.29 -7.28
CA ASN A 337 -12.65 -47.00 -6.84
C ASN A 337 -13.53 -46.41 -5.75
N VAL A 338 -12.93 -46.06 -4.60
CA VAL A 338 -13.64 -45.45 -3.47
C VAL A 338 -13.56 -43.92 -3.58
N PHE A 339 -14.71 -43.27 -3.72
CA PHE A 339 -14.85 -41.83 -3.71
C PHE A 339 -15.26 -41.33 -2.32
N GLU A 340 -14.45 -40.45 -1.73
CA GLU A 340 -14.77 -39.74 -0.48
C GLU A 340 -15.55 -38.45 -0.78
N THR A 341 -16.84 -38.41 -0.48
CA THR A 341 -17.66 -37.20 -0.58
C THR A 341 -17.81 -36.56 0.79
N ARG A 342 -17.27 -35.36 0.98
CA ARG A 342 -17.43 -34.57 2.21
C ARG A 342 -18.57 -33.57 2.06
N ILE A 343 -19.66 -33.80 2.78
CA ILE A 343 -20.82 -32.92 2.84
C ILE A 343 -20.68 -32.02 4.07
N LEU A 344 -20.54 -30.72 3.88
CA LEU A 344 -20.56 -29.73 4.95
C LEU A 344 -21.99 -29.19 5.11
N THR A 345 -22.66 -29.56 6.19
CA THR A 345 -24.01 -29.05 6.48
C THR A 345 -23.93 -27.86 7.42
N ASP A 346 -24.47 -26.73 7.00
CA ASP A 346 -24.58 -25.54 7.84
C ASP A 346 -25.62 -25.77 8.94
N ARG A 347 -25.19 -25.69 10.20
CA ARG A 347 -26.02 -25.81 11.40
C ARG A 347 -26.07 -24.46 12.12
N PHE A 348 -27.25 -23.87 12.23
CA PHE A 348 -27.44 -22.63 12.98
C PHE A 348 -27.67 -22.96 14.46
N VAL A 349 -26.72 -22.58 15.32
CA VAL A 349 -26.77 -22.85 16.75
C VAL A 349 -27.16 -21.56 17.48
N PRO A 350 -28.36 -21.50 18.09
CA PRO A 350 -28.77 -20.35 18.87
C PRO A 350 -27.97 -20.29 20.18
N ARG A 351 -27.48 -19.10 20.53
CA ARG A 351 -26.72 -18.83 21.75
C ARG A 351 -27.31 -17.60 22.43
N ILE A 352 -27.64 -17.72 23.71
CA ILE A 352 -28.14 -16.58 24.48
C ILE A 352 -27.01 -16.11 25.39
N ARG A 353 -26.62 -14.85 25.25
CA ARG A 353 -25.72 -14.19 26.20
C ARG A 353 -26.54 -13.42 27.22
N ALA A 354 -26.14 -13.49 28.48
CA ALA A 354 -26.78 -12.82 29.59
C ALA A 354 -25.73 -12.07 30.40
N TRP A 355 -25.97 -10.80 30.71
CA TRP A 355 -25.15 -10.04 31.64
C TRP A 355 -25.87 -9.99 32.98
N ASP A 356 -25.25 -10.50 34.05
CA ASP A 356 -25.88 -10.50 35.37
C ASP A 356 -25.75 -9.12 36.02
N MET A 357 -26.88 -8.46 36.24
CA MET A 357 -27.01 -7.16 36.87
C MET A 357 -27.73 -7.24 38.22
N THR A 358 -27.79 -8.44 38.81
CA THR A 358 -28.49 -8.66 40.08
C THR A 358 -27.73 -8.01 41.24
N PRO A 359 -28.33 -7.04 41.96
CA PRO A 359 -27.67 -6.42 43.11
C PRO A 359 -27.28 -7.45 44.17
N GLY A 360 -26.01 -7.45 44.60
CA GLY A 360 -25.50 -8.38 45.61
C GLY A 360 -25.23 -9.82 45.13
N SER A 361 -25.36 -10.09 43.83
CA SER A 361 -24.96 -11.39 43.25
C SER A 361 -23.44 -11.50 43.18
N SER A 362 -22.90 -12.69 43.46
CA SER A 362 -21.48 -13.02 43.25
C SER A 362 -21.05 -12.96 41.78
N TYR A 363 -22.01 -12.90 40.86
CA TYR A 363 -21.79 -12.78 39.41
C TYR A 363 -22.18 -11.40 38.87
N LEU A 364 -22.46 -10.42 39.73
CA LEU A 364 -22.78 -9.06 39.30
C LEU A 364 -21.67 -8.52 38.38
N GLY A 365 -22.03 -8.11 37.16
CA GLY A 365 -21.10 -7.65 36.16
C GLY A 365 -20.58 -8.74 35.22
N CYS A 366 -20.84 -10.02 35.47
CA CYS A 366 -20.33 -11.11 34.63
C CYS A 366 -21.23 -11.41 33.42
N ALA A 367 -20.60 -11.73 32.28
CA ALA A 367 -21.28 -12.26 31.11
C ALA A 367 -21.40 -13.80 31.20
N LEU A 368 -22.62 -14.30 31.04
CA LEU A 368 -22.99 -15.71 31.09
C LEU A 368 -23.46 -16.15 29.69
N THR A 369 -23.19 -17.39 29.35
CA THR A 369 -23.74 -18.03 28.14
C THR A 369 -24.79 -19.05 28.56
N ILE A 370 -26.01 -18.89 28.07
CA ILE A 370 -27.12 -19.84 28.26
C ILE A 370 -27.18 -20.70 27.00
N SER A 371 -26.84 -21.98 27.12
CA SER A 371 -26.96 -22.97 26.04
C SER A 371 -28.05 -24.00 26.36
N SER A 372 -28.50 -24.73 25.33
CA SER A 372 -29.52 -25.78 25.45
C SER A 372 -28.98 -27.14 25.93
N ASP A 373 -27.68 -27.30 26.13
CA ASP A 373 -27.07 -28.56 26.58
C ASP A 373 -27.17 -28.68 28.11
N ALA A 374 -28.13 -29.47 28.58
CA ALA A 374 -28.35 -29.75 30.01
C ALA A 374 -27.22 -30.56 30.68
N SER A 375 -26.20 -30.98 29.93
CA SER A 375 -25.06 -31.79 30.42
C SER A 375 -23.86 -30.97 30.91
N LYS A 376 -23.89 -29.64 30.77
CA LYS A 376 -22.91 -28.73 31.36
C LYS A 376 -23.63 -27.71 32.23
N PRO A 377 -23.28 -27.55 33.52
CA PRO A 377 -23.73 -26.41 34.30
C PRO A 377 -23.38 -25.11 33.57
N ALA A 378 -24.16 -24.05 33.79
CA ALA A 378 -23.81 -22.72 33.28
C ALA A 378 -22.44 -22.31 33.85
N GLU A 379 -21.38 -22.58 33.09
CA GLU A 379 -20.05 -22.13 33.44
C GLU A 379 -20.05 -20.60 33.31
N PRO A 380 -19.62 -19.85 34.35
CA PRO A 380 -19.24 -18.48 34.12
C PRO A 380 -18.24 -18.52 32.97
N VAL A 381 -18.49 -17.71 31.93
CA VAL A 381 -17.40 -17.41 31.03
C VAL A 381 -16.38 -16.80 31.96
N ALA A 382 -15.24 -17.47 32.15
CA ALA A 382 -14.08 -16.78 32.66
C ALA A 382 -13.88 -15.64 31.66
N SER A 383 -14.38 -14.45 32.01
CA SER A 383 -13.51 -13.32 31.88
C SER A 383 -12.21 -13.81 32.46
N SER A 384 -11.17 -13.79 31.63
CA SER A 384 -9.87 -13.39 32.12
C SER A 384 -10.09 -12.09 32.90
N THR A 385 -10.61 -12.22 34.12
CA THR A 385 -10.49 -11.24 35.17
C THR A 385 -9.04 -11.45 35.56
N GLU A 386 -8.17 -10.79 34.79
CA GLU A 386 -6.98 -10.21 35.35
C GLU A 386 -7.43 -9.62 36.69
N SER A 387 -6.91 -10.23 37.74
CA SER A 387 -6.99 -9.78 39.10
C SER A 387 -6.89 -8.25 39.12
N GLU A 388 -7.97 -7.60 39.54
CA GLU A 388 -7.93 -6.22 40.01
C GLU A 388 -6.95 -6.17 41.18
N THR A 389 -5.71 -5.85 40.85
CA THR A 389 -4.76 -5.26 41.78
C THR A 389 -4.16 -4.04 41.09
N ALA A 390 -4.61 -2.88 41.58
CA ALA A 390 -4.09 -1.53 41.41
C ALA A 390 -4.28 -0.88 40.03
N ASP A 391 -5.07 0.21 40.04
CA ASP A 391 -4.98 1.38 39.14
C ASP A 391 -3.68 1.40 38.31
N SER A 392 -3.79 1.03 37.03
CA SER A 392 -2.82 1.47 36.04
C SER A 392 -3.49 2.52 35.16
N SER A 393 -3.35 3.77 35.56
CA SER A 393 -3.71 4.91 34.72
C SER A 393 -2.85 4.83 33.44
N VAL A 394 -3.46 4.49 32.31
CA VAL A 394 -2.81 4.55 31.00
C VAL A 394 -2.34 5.99 30.78
N LEU A 395 -1.02 6.19 30.69
CA LEU A 395 -0.41 7.53 30.59
C LEU A 395 -0.43 8.08 29.16
N PHE A 396 -0.48 7.21 28.14
CA PHE A 396 -0.52 7.59 26.72
C PHE A 396 -1.04 6.45 25.84
N ASP A 397 -1.57 6.79 24.66
CA ASP A 397 -2.02 5.83 23.64
C ASP A 397 -0.82 5.23 22.88
N SER A 398 -0.89 3.93 22.57
CA SER A 398 0.13 3.21 21.80
C SER A 398 0.03 3.41 20.29
N GLY A 399 -1.10 3.90 19.79
CA GLY A 399 -1.34 4.04 18.35
C GLY A 399 -1.25 2.69 17.61
N TYR A 400 -0.71 2.68 16.39
CA TYR A 400 -0.53 1.45 15.63
C TYR A 400 0.57 0.57 16.22
N LEU A 401 0.25 -0.70 16.50
CA LEU A 401 1.20 -1.66 17.04
C LEU A 401 1.96 -2.37 15.92
N PHE A 402 3.29 -2.32 15.99
CA PHE A 402 4.18 -3.03 15.08
C PHE A 402 4.99 -4.06 15.85
N LEU A 403 4.94 -5.31 15.41
CA LEU A 403 5.78 -6.39 15.96
C LEU A 403 6.87 -6.68 14.94
N SER A 404 8.11 -6.87 15.39
CA SER A 404 9.15 -7.43 14.53
C SER A 404 8.73 -8.82 14.02
N VAL A 405 9.33 -9.26 12.92
CA VAL A 405 9.01 -10.57 12.33
C VAL A 405 9.22 -11.70 13.34
N LYS A 406 10.28 -11.61 14.16
CA LYS A 406 10.58 -12.63 15.17
C LYS A 406 9.60 -12.58 16.34
N VAL A 407 9.26 -11.39 16.85
CA VAL A 407 8.25 -11.23 17.91
C VAL A 407 6.88 -11.72 17.43
N LYS A 408 6.47 -11.34 16.22
CA LYS A 408 5.20 -11.78 15.64
C LYS A 408 5.11 -13.31 15.52
N SER A 409 6.17 -13.95 15.04
CA SER A 409 6.24 -15.41 14.94
C SER A 409 6.01 -16.09 16.30
N LEU A 410 6.64 -15.59 17.37
CA LEU A 410 6.50 -16.13 18.72
C LEU A 410 5.12 -15.89 19.34
N VAL A 411 4.48 -14.76 19.00
CA VAL A 411 3.09 -14.48 19.40
C VAL A 411 2.13 -15.42 18.66
N ASP A 412 2.31 -15.63 17.36
CA ASP A 412 1.48 -16.52 16.54
C ASP A 412 1.60 -17.99 16.99
N THR A 413 2.77 -18.43 17.47
CA THR A 413 3.00 -19.76 18.05
C THR A 413 2.65 -19.86 19.54
N GLN A 414 2.03 -18.83 20.13
CA GLN A 414 1.66 -18.74 21.54
C GLN A 414 2.84 -18.96 22.52
N SER A 415 4.06 -18.69 22.05
CA SER A 415 5.29 -18.85 22.84
C SER A 415 5.68 -17.56 23.58
N LEU A 416 5.10 -16.42 23.20
CA LEU A 416 5.29 -15.12 23.84
C LEU A 416 3.95 -14.36 23.88
N ASP A 417 3.53 -13.90 25.05
CA ASP A 417 2.46 -12.91 25.20
C ASP A 417 3.06 -11.53 25.45
N VAL A 418 2.78 -10.58 24.55
CA VAL A 418 3.31 -9.21 24.61
C VAL A 418 2.41 -8.25 25.40
N SER A 419 1.17 -8.65 25.69
CA SER A 419 0.15 -7.81 26.32
C SER A 419 0.58 -7.26 27.69
N PRO A 420 1.17 -8.07 28.59
CA PRO A 420 1.61 -7.58 29.91
C PRO A 420 2.69 -6.50 29.82
N PHE A 421 3.59 -6.62 28.84
CA PHE A 421 4.68 -5.67 28.64
C PHE A 421 4.17 -4.35 28.02
N LEU A 422 3.20 -4.45 27.10
CA LEU A 422 2.56 -3.27 26.52
C LEU A 422 1.78 -2.49 27.58
N SER A 423 1.00 -3.17 28.43
CA SER A 423 0.25 -2.53 29.52
C SER A 423 1.19 -1.83 30.51
N ARG A 424 2.33 -2.44 30.85
CA ARG A 424 3.36 -1.83 31.71
C ARG A 424 3.96 -0.58 31.07
N HIS A 425 4.26 -0.64 29.78
CA HIS A 425 4.79 0.49 29.03
C HIS A 425 3.81 1.66 29.01
N GLN A 426 2.53 1.39 28.76
CA GLN A 426 1.45 2.38 28.79
C GLN A 426 1.24 2.99 30.19
N ALA A 427 1.47 2.21 31.25
CA ALA A 427 1.35 2.65 32.65
C ALA A 427 2.58 3.41 33.16
N GLY A 428 3.63 3.55 32.35
CA GLY A 428 4.88 4.23 32.74
C GLY A 428 5.89 3.36 33.49
N ASP A 429 5.68 2.04 33.54
CA ASP A 429 6.70 1.10 34.00
C ASP A 429 7.65 0.79 32.85
N TRP A 430 8.82 1.45 32.86
CA TRP A 430 9.81 1.35 31.78
C TRP A 430 10.71 0.11 31.83
N GLY A 431 10.55 -0.75 32.84
CA GLY A 431 11.39 -1.93 33.05
C GLY A 431 12.87 -1.61 33.29
N ASP A 432 13.75 -2.42 32.72
CA ASP A 432 15.21 -2.41 32.89
C ASP A 432 15.90 -1.47 31.88
N ILE A 433 15.74 -0.16 32.09
CA ILE A 433 16.45 0.90 31.35
C ILE A 433 17.26 1.80 32.31
N PRO A 434 18.37 2.43 31.86
CA PRO A 434 19.15 3.37 32.68
C PRO A 434 18.32 4.59 33.14
N GLN A 435 18.72 5.21 34.25
CA GLN A 435 17.99 6.34 34.84
C GLN A 435 17.82 7.51 33.87
N GLU A 436 18.84 7.81 33.06
CA GLU A 436 18.78 8.85 32.01
C GLU A 436 17.62 8.63 31.03
N HIS A 437 17.37 7.38 30.63
CA HIS A 437 16.27 7.05 29.74
C HIS A 437 14.91 7.13 30.44
N ARG A 438 14.84 6.83 31.74
CA ARG A 438 13.61 7.02 32.55
C ARG A 438 13.25 8.50 32.65
N ASP A 439 14.23 9.36 32.91
CA ASP A 439 14.03 10.80 33.01
C ASP A 439 13.56 11.37 31.65
N ARG A 440 14.16 10.89 30.54
CA ARG A 440 13.74 11.26 29.18
C ARG A 440 12.32 10.81 28.83
N ASN A 441 11.92 9.59 29.25
CA ASN A 441 10.55 9.13 29.08
C ASN A 441 9.57 10.03 29.86
N GLN A 442 9.91 10.39 31.10
CA GLN A 442 9.08 11.27 31.94
C GLN A 442 8.88 12.64 31.30
N GLN A 443 9.94 13.23 30.73
CA GLN A 443 9.84 14.50 29.99
C GLN A 443 8.96 14.35 28.73
N SER A 444 9.09 13.23 28.03
CA SER A 444 8.33 12.90 26.82
C SER A 444 6.84 12.64 27.08
N LEU A 445 6.41 12.45 28.33
CA LEU A 445 4.96 12.37 28.63
C LEU A 445 4.26 13.73 28.47
N SER A 446 5.01 14.84 28.61
CA SER A 446 4.48 16.22 28.53
C SER A 446 4.93 16.98 27.27
N SER A 447 5.74 16.34 26.40
CA SER A 447 6.33 16.94 25.20
C SER A 447 6.48 15.91 24.08
N GLU A 448 6.63 16.34 22.83
CA GLU A 448 6.88 15.42 21.71
C GLU A 448 8.27 14.80 21.82
N GLY A 449 8.35 13.50 22.13
CA GLY A 449 9.62 12.80 22.37
C GLY A 449 9.43 11.28 22.42
N HIS A 450 10.44 10.49 22.05
CA HIS A 450 10.30 9.03 22.02
C HIS A 450 10.23 8.43 23.43
N ILE A 451 9.40 7.40 23.61
CA ILE A 451 9.35 6.62 24.85
C ILE A 451 9.88 5.23 24.57
N CYS A 452 10.76 4.70 25.42
CA CYS A 452 11.29 3.34 25.31
C CYS A 452 11.23 2.59 26.64
N SER A 453 10.92 1.29 26.59
CA SER A 453 11.02 0.39 27.74
C SER A 453 11.73 -0.90 27.34
N SER A 454 12.29 -1.59 28.33
CA SER A 454 13.00 -2.85 28.16
C SER A 454 12.58 -3.83 29.24
N TYR A 455 12.14 -5.03 28.87
CA TYR A 455 11.68 -6.05 29.81
C TYR A 455 12.50 -7.33 29.66
N ASN A 456 12.77 -8.00 30.76
CA ASN A 456 13.42 -9.31 30.74
C ASN A 456 12.42 -10.38 30.32
N ILE A 457 12.83 -11.23 29.38
CA ILE A 457 12.08 -12.39 28.90
C ILE A 457 13.04 -13.58 28.79
N ASP A 458 12.51 -14.78 28.66
CA ASP A 458 13.31 -15.98 28.34
C ASP A 458 12.54 -16.83 27.33
N VAL A 459 12.59 -16.40 26.07
CA VAL A 459 11.86 -17.04 24.97
C VAL A 459 12.70 -16.98 23.69
N GLY A 460 12.84 -18.11 22.99
CA GLY A 460 13.47 -18.15 21.66
C GLY A 460 14.94 -17.73 21.64
N GLY A 461 15.65 -17.88 22.76
CA GLY A 461 17.06 -17.48 22.92
C GLY A 461 17.27 -15.98 23.14
N GLU A 462 16.20 -15.20 23.30
CA GLU A 462 16.24 -13.77 23.59
C GLU A 462 16.01 -13.51 25.07
N THR A 463 16.78 -12.58 25.65
CA THR A 463 16.72 -12.25 27.08
C THR A 463 16.01 -10.94 27.39
N LYS A 464 15.77 -10.11 26.36
CA LYS A 464 15.16 -8.78 26.49
C LYS A 464 14.17 -8.50 25.38
N LEU A 465 13.09 -7.82 25.73
CA LEU A 465 12.07 -7.30 24.82
C LEU A 465 12.05 -5.77 24.92
N TRP A 466 12.18 -5.08 23.78
CA TRP A 466 12.11 -3.63 23.71
C TRP A 466 10.75 -3.18 23.18
N ILE A 467 10.18 -2.16 23.82
CA ILE A 467 8.97 -1.48 23.35
C ILE A 467 9.29 -0.01 23.17
N MET A 468 8.98 0.53 21.98
CA MET A 468 9.34 1.90 21.61
C MET A 468 8.16 2.62 20.98
N THR A 469 7.75 3.75 21.56
CA THR A 469 6.68 4.59 21.03
C THR A 469 7.25 5.85 20.39
N SER A 470 6.79 6.13 19.16
CA SER A 470 7.13 7.31 18.36
C SER A 470 6.81 8.64 19.07
N GLN A 471 7.51 9.72 18.70
CA GLN A 471 7.43 11.04 19.36
C GLN A 471 6.00 11.57 19.51
N ILE A 472 5.17 11.34 18.49
CA ILE A 472 3.77 11.79 18.40
C ILE A 472 2.76 10.68 18.77
N ARG A 473 3.20 9.58 19.39
CA ARG A 473 2.34 8.48 19.89
C ARG A 473 1.46 7.79 18.84
N ARG A 474 1.80 7.88 17.55
CA ARG A 474 1.03 7.25 16.46
C ARG A 474 1.39 5.80 16.19
N ALA A 475 2.55 5.36 16.67
CA ALA A 475 3.07 4.02 16.46
C ALA A 475 3.89 3.55 17.66
N THR A 476 3.74 2.28 18.02
CA THR A 476 4.51 1.56 19.04
C THR A 476 5.09 0.28 18.43
N SER A 477 6.40 0.14 18.48
CA SER A 477 7.13 -1.01 17.95
C SER A 477 7.61 -1.91 19.09
N ILE A 478 7.42 -3.22 18.95
CA ILE A 478 7.91 -4.26 19.86
C ILE A 478 8.90 -5.15 19.12
N LEU A 479 10.13 -5.22 19.61
CA LEU A 479 11.22 -5.96 18.96
C LEU A 479 12.27 -6.44 19.97
N PHE A 480 13.14 -7.35 19.53
CA PHE A 480 14.32 -7.74 20.31
C PHE A 480 15.49 -6.76 20.08
N PRO A 481 16.40 -6.57 21.06
CA PRO A 481 17.58 -5.72 20.88
C PRO A 481 18.44 -6.10 19.68
N SER A 482 18.51 -7.39 19.37
CA SER A 482 19.24 -7.95 18.22
C SER A 482 18.67 -7.51 16.87
N GLU A 483 17.41 -7.07 16.84
CA GLU A 483 16.71 -6.57 15.65
C GLU A 483 16.77 -5.04 15.53
N TYR A 484 17.33 -4.35 16.53
CA TYR A 484 17.47 -2.91 16.48
C TYR A 484 18.69 -2.53 15.62
N PRO A 485 18.53 -1.69 14.57
CA PRO A 485 19.66 -1.27 13.76
C PRO A 485 20.59 -0.38 14.59
N THR A 486 21.83 -0.82 14.81
CA THR A 486 22.91 -0.04 15.44
C THR A 486 23.43 1.05 14.53
#